data_AF-A0A820IY21-F1
#
_entry.id   AF-A0A820IY21-F1
#
_cell.length_a   1.000
_cell.length_b   1.000
_cell.length_c   1.000
_cell.angle_alpha   90.00
_cell.angle_beta   90.00
_cell.angle_gamma   90.00
#
_symmetry.space_group_name_H-M   'P 1'
#
loop_
_entity.id
_entity.type
_entity.pdbx_description
1 polymer ?
#
loop_
_entity_poly.entity_id
_entity_poly.type
_entity_poly.pdbx_seq_one_letter_code
_entity_poly.pdbx_strand_id
1 'polypeptide(L)' 'QITGSAYGSSLTIPLVYIYLFYWQPDLLEDLINKNELFFRYRDEAFITWNRSEDELRTLLAMANA' A
#
# COMPACT_ATOMS: atom_id res chain seq x y z
N GLN A 1 -2.85 -13.50 20.99
CA GLN A 1 -2.28 -12.43 20.15
C GLN A 1 -2.75 -11.09 20.72
N ILE A 2 -1.84 -10.14 20.96
CA ILE A 2 -2.16 -8.83 21.58
C ILE A 2 -2.25 -7.72 20.51
N THR A 3 -1.62 -7.92 19.34
CA THR A 3 -1.68 -7.02 18.18
C THR A 3 -1.76 -7.83 16.87
N GLY A 4 -2.56 -7.34 15.93
CA GLY A 4 -2.83 -8.02 14.65
C GLY A 4 -4.01 -9.00 14.68
N SER A 5 -4.41 -9.46 13.51
CA SER A 5 -5.49 -10.43 13.32
C SER A 5 -4.99 -11.87 13.43
N ALA A 6 -5.87 -12.78 13.89
CA ALA A 6 -5.55 -14.19 14.04
C ALA A 6 -5.25 -14.83 12.67
N TYR A 7 -4.04 -15.36 12.51
CA TYR A 7 -3.63 -16.05 11.29
C TYR A 7 -4.55 -17.26 11.04
N GLY A 8 -5.15 -17.36 9.85
CA GLY A 8 -6.07 -18.45 9.48
C GLY A 8 -7.57 -18.17 9.68
N SER A 9 -7.96 -17.03 10.24
CA SER A 9 -9.37 -16.60 10.20
C SER A 9 -9.77 -16.16 8.80
N SER A 10 -10.96 -16.56 8.34
CA SER A 10 -11.53 -16.09 7.07
C SER A 10 -11.75 -14.57 7.04
N LEU A 11 -11.82 -13.93 8.21
CA LEU A 11 -12.00 -12.48 8.34
C LEU A 11 -10.68 -11.70 8.29
N THR A 12 -9.54 -12.36 8.44
CA THR A 12 -8.23 -11.70 8.50
C THR A 12 -7.92 -10.95 7.22
N ILE A 13 -8.16 -11.56 6.06
CA ILE A 13 -7.87 -10.93 4.76
C ILE A 13 -8.75 -9.69 4.52
N PRO A 14 -10.10 -9.77 4.64
CA PRO A 14 -10.96 -8.59 4.50
C PRO A 14 -10.60 -7.45 5.46
N LEU A 15 -10.31 -7.76 6.74
CA LEU A 15 -9.97 -6.74 7.73
C LEU A 15 -8.65 -6.04 7.44
N VAL A 16 -7.65 -6.77 6.93
CA VAL A 16 -6.38 -6.17 6.47
C VAL A 16 -6.62 -5.19 5.33
N TYR A 17 -7.47 -5.54 4.35
CA TYR A 17 -7.81 -4.62 3.26
C TYR A 17 -8.50 -3.36 3.78
N ILE A 18 -9.53 -3.50 4.63
CA ILE A 18 -10.25 -2.35 5.21
C ILE A 18 -9.27 -1.42 5.95
N TYR A 19 -8.39 -1.99 6.78
CA TYR A 19 -7.38 -1.24 7.50
C TYR A 19 -6.45 -0.48 6.54
N LEU A 20 -5.88 -1.18 5.54
CA LEU A 20 -4.94 -0.56 4.60
C LEU A 20 -5.59 0.54 3.74
N PHE A 21 -6.84 0.36 3.32
CA PHE A 21 -7.59 1.39 2.59
C PHE A 21 -7.88 2.61 3.48
N TYR A 22 -8.24 2.40 4.75
CA TYR A 22 -8.52 3.49 5.68
C TYR A 22 -7.31 4.40 5.91
N TRP A 23 -6.09 3.85 5.90
CA TRP A 23 -4.85 4.60 6.16
C TRP A 23 -4.23 5.24 4.91
N GLN A 24 -4.78 5.01 3.71
CA GLN A 24 -4.15 5.44 2.46
C GLN A 24 -5.12 6.10 1.44
N PRO A 25 -6.01 7.01 1.85
CA PRO A 25 -6.89 7.69 0.90
C PRO A 25 -6.08 8.52 -0.12
N ASP A 26 -5.07 9.26 0.35
CA ASP A 26 -4.29 10.18 -0.48
C ASP A 26 -3.37 9.45 -1.48
N LEU A 27 -2.93 8.24 -1.13
CA LEU A 27 -2.08 7.42 -2.01
C LEU A 27 -2.84 7.02 -3.28
N LEU A 28 -4.10 6.59 -3.14
CA LEU A 28 -4.92 6.19 -4.29
C LEU A 28 -5.23 7.38 -5.20
N GLU A 29 -5.51 8.54 -4.62
CA GLU A 29 -5.74 9.76 -5.38
C GLU A 29 -4.49 10.19 -6.16
N ASP A 30 -3.32 10.18 -5.53
CA ASP A 30 -2.06 10.49 -6.22
C ASP A 30 -1.77 9.50 -7.36
N LEU A 31 -1.92 8.20 -7.13
CA LEU A 31 -1.71 7.16 -8.16
C LEU A 31 -2.64 7.35 -9.36
N ILE A 32 -3.93 7.65 -9.12
CA ILE A 32 -4.91 7.93 -10.18
C ILE A 32 -4.52 9.17 -10.97
N ASN A 33 -4.23 10.28 -10.27
CA ASN A 33 -3.86 11.55 -10.89
C ASN A 33 -2.60 11.44 -11.75
N LYS A 34 -1.74 10.48 -11.46
CA LYS A 34 -0.48 10.24 -12.16
C LYS A 34 -0.56 9.14 -13.21
N ASN A 35 -1.71 8.52 -13.44
CA ASN A 35 -1.86 7.39 -14.38
C ASN A 35 -0.92 6.22 -14.06
N GLU A 36 -0.70 5.94 -12.77
CA GLU A 36 0.11 4.82 -12.31
C GLU A 36 -0.79 3.61 -12.05
N LEU A 37 -0.40 2.44 -12.56
CA LEU A 37 -1.03 1.18 -12.22
C LEU A 37 -0.63 0.79 -10.80
N PHE A 38 -1.63 0.51 -9.98
CA PHE A 38 -1.46 0.05 -8.60
C PHE A 38 -2.15 -1.29 -8.40
N PHE A 39 -1.43 -2.23 -7.80
CA PHE A 39 -1.96 -3.50 -7.35
C PHE A 39 -1.44 -3.79 -5.95
N ARG A 40 -2.32 -4.29 -5.07
CA ARG A 40 -1.91 -4.73 -3.73
C ARG A 40 -2.55 -6.06 -3.36
N TYR A 41 -1.72 -6.94 -2.80
CA TYR A 41 -2.13 -8.20 -2.22
C TYR A 41 -1.62 -8.31 -0.79
N ARG A 42 -2.53 -8.19 0.19
CA ARG A 42 -2.19 -8.13 1.63
C ARG A 42 -1.12 -7.07 1.91
N ASP A 43 0.08 -7.50 2.27
CA ASP A 43 1.26 -6.70 2.59
C ASP A 43 2.17 -6.40 1.38
N GLU A 44 1.92 -7.04 0.24
CA GLU A 44 2.69 -6.84 -0.99
C GLU A 44 2.02 -5.81 -1.90
N ALA A 45 2.79 -4.82 -2.37
CA ALA A 45 2.31 -3.79 -3.30
C ALA A 45 3.17 -3.74 -4.57
N PHE A 46 2.50 -3.55 -5.69
CA PHE A 46 3.09 -3.31 -7.01
C PHE A 46 2.59 -1.98 -7.56
N ILE A 47 3.51 -1.14 -8.02
CA ILE A 47 3.24 0.19 -8.57
C ILE A 47 4.06 0.33 -9.85
N THR A 48 3.43 0.75 -10.95
CA THR A 48 4.20 1.26 -12.10
C THR A 48 4.59 2.70 -11.83
N TRP A 49 5.85 3.02 -12.05
CA TRP A 49 6.36 4.37 -11.82
C TRP A 49 6.57 5.08 -13.16
N ASN A 50 5.94 6.24 -13.34
CA ASN A 50 6.13 7.04 -14.54
C ASN A 50 6.80 8.40 -14.28
N ARG A 51 7.32 8.60 -13.07
CA ARG A 51 7.97 9.83 -12.61
C ARG A 51 9.49 9.70 -12.63
N SER A 52 10.18 10.70 -12.06
CA SER A 52 11.64 10.70 -11.99
C SER A 52 12.17 9.57 -11.08
N GLU A 53 13.37 9.09 -11.40
CA GLU A 53 14.07 8.09 -10.57
C GLU A 53 14.40 8.66 -9.17
N ASP A 54 14.70 9.96 -9.08
CA ASP A 54 15.02 10.62 -7.82
C ASP A 54 13.83 10.64 -6.85
N GLU A 55 12.62 10.86 -7.37
CA GLU A 55 11.40 10.74 -6.57
C GLU A 55 11.19 9.30 -6.05
N LEU A 56 11.43 8.29 -6.90
CA LEU A 56 11.34 6.89 -6.49
C LEU A 56 12.33 6.57 -5.38
N ARG A 57 13.58 7.04 -5.50
CA ARG A 57 14.62 6.86 -4.48
C ARG A 57 14.24 7.52 -3.17
N THR A 58 13.64 8.70 -3.22
CA THR A 58 13.15 9.43 -2.05
C THR A 58 12.02 8.67 -1.35
N LEU A 59 11.04 8.18 -2.11
CA LEU A 59 9.91 7.42 -1.58
C LEU A 59 10.37 6.10 -0.94
N LEU A 60 11.32 5.39 -1.57
CA LEU A 60 11.91 4.18 -1.00
C LEU A 60 12.73 4.49 0.27
N ALA A 61 13.42 5.63 0.35
CA ALA A 61 14.12 6.04 1.55
C ALA A 61 13.16 6.32 2.71
N MET A 62 12.03 6.98 2.46
CA MET A 62 10.99 7.23 3.46
C MET A 62 10.34 5.95 3.97
N ALA A 63 10.12 4.96 3.10
CA ALA A 63 9.52 3.68 3.48
C ALA A 63 10.45 2.79 4.32
N ASN A 64 11.77 3.00 4.24
CA ASN A 64 12.78 2.23 4.97
C ASN A 64 13.29 2.92 6.25
N ALA A 65 12.80 4.12 6.56
CA ALA A 65 13.15 4.89 7.76
C ALA A 65 12.24 4.51 8.94
#